data_AF-A0A241UV88-F1
#
_entry.id   AF-A0A241UV88-F1
#
_cell.length_a   1.000
_cell.length_b   1.000
_cell.length_c   1.000
_cell.angle_alpha   90.00
_cell.angle_beta   90.00
_cell.angle_gamma   90.00
#
_symmetry.space_group_name_H-M   'P 1'
#
loop_
_entity.id
_entity.type
_entity.pdbx_description
1 polymer ?
#
loop_
_entity_poly.entity_id
_entity_poly.type
_entity_poly.pdbx_seq_one_letter_code
_entity_poly.pdbx_strand_id
1 'polypeptide(L)'
;MSLELESLLSPISSDYPCGQDLSFSNEFHAIKIAKTQDDPLLDQGDWVAEPKQADWHFVHQKSIELLTEKSKDIRLLGWLLEACSHLYGFEGITKALELMHRTLSNYWTQLHPEMEEDDLDQRLGLLQGSINQLVALIKRVPITHSPQFSLGDYEALLRQKNQQLKQIENYEENHTVQSQGIEQFEHSLFNTSKSFQYQNYQHFSALLAEWSQLKSVLDRLMGLDAPSFAAIDTQLENVHISLKKLYKTDVFVQIHAINTSTESATPAMISSQRLSLMQQEEQISLENTSPMPQNFKVQPQNHLVNREQAMRVLQDISDYFQANEPHSPVSYMLQKTIKWNQMPLHEWLNQVIKNENPLLNIQELLGVQPQSNESNNW
;
A
#
# COMPACT_ATOMS: atom_id res chain seq x y z
N MET A 1 1.80 -14.82 18.74
CA MET A 1 3.24 -15.10 18.94
C MET A 1 3.75 -14.36 20.19
N SER A 2 4.71 -14.88 20.96
CA SER A 2 5.24 -14.18 22.16
C SER A 2 6.70 -13.76 21.97
N LEU A 3 6.92 -12.69 21.20
CA LEU A 3 8.11 -11.87 21.41
C LEU A 3 7.94 -11.19 22.77
N GLU A 4 8.70 -11.63 23.78
CA GLU A 4 8.76 -10.95 25.07
C GLU A 4 9.53 -9.64 24.92
N LEU A 5 8.84 -8.60 24.46
CA LEU A 5 9.48 -7.32 24.12
C LEU A 5 10.22 -6.69 25.30
N GLU A 6 9.70 -6.87 26.52
CA GLU A 6 10.31 -6.28 27.72
C GLU A 6 11.69 -6.90 28.04
N SER A 7 11.88 -8.20 27.81
CA SER A 7 13.20 -8.82 28.00
C SER A 7 14.17 -8.36 26.91
N LEU A 8 13.72 -8.29 25.65
CA LEU A 8 14.50 -7.79 24.52
C LEU A 8 14.87 -6.31 24.65
N LEU A 9 14.07 -5.50 25.35
CA LEU A 9 14.34 -4.09 25.60
C LEU A 9 15.09 -3.82 26.89
N SER A 10 15.31 -4.82 27.75
CA SER A 10 16.13 -4.66 28.94
C SER A 10 17.60 -4.42 28.59
N PRO A 11 18.35 -3.59 29.35
CA PRO A 11 19.77 -3.39 29.11
C PRO A 11 20.56 -4.70 29.33
N ILE A 12 21.62 -4.92 28.54
CA ILE A 12 22.48 -6.11 28.68
C ILE A 12 23.16 -6.14 30.05
N SER A 13 23.65 -4.99 30.51
CA SER A 13 24.22 -4.79 31.84
C SER A 13 24.08 -3.33 32.29
N SER A 14 24.34 -3.04 33.57
CA SER A 14 24.32 -1.66 34.09
C SER A 14 25.36 -0.77 33.42
N ASP A 15 26.55 -1.33 33.16
CA ASP A 15 27.71 -0.57 32.71
C ASP A 15 27.77 -0.50 31.18
N TYR A 16 27.28 -1.55 30.51
CA TYR A 16 27.18 -1.64 29.06
C TYR A 16 25.74 -2.01 28.66
N PRO A 17 24.81 -1.03 28.60
CA PRO A 17 23.41 -1.27 28.27
C PRO A 17 23.19 -1.92 26.89
N CYS A 18 24.05 -1.61 25.92
CA CYS A 18 24.01 -2.20 24.57
C CYS A 18 24.93 -3.41 24.39
N GLY A 19 25.69 -3.80 25.42
CA GLY A 19 26.65 -4.90 25.33
C GLY A 19 27.77 -4.64 24.31
N GLN A 20 28.24 -5.69 23.65
CA GLN A 20 29.43 -5.68 22.80
C GLN A 20 29.09 -5.68 21.30
N ASP A 21 30.02 -5.20 20.46
CA ASP A 21 29.93 -5.40 19.01
C ASP A 21 30.21 -6.88 18.66
N LEU A 22 29.32 -7.45 17.84
CA LEU A 22 29.37 -8.85 17.40
C LEU A 22 29.81 -9.02 15.94
N SER A 23 30.30 -7.96 15.29
CA SER A 23 30.73 -7.94 13.87
C SER A 23 31.55 -9.16 13.43
N PHE A 24 32.48 -9.61 14.27
CA PHE A 24 33.40 -10.73 14.00
C PHE A 24 33.08 -12.01 14.78
N SER A 25 31.90 -12.07 15.41
CA SER A 25 31.49 -13.23 16.19
C SER A 25 31.09 -14.41 15.30
N ASN A 26 31.32 -15.63 15.79
CA ASN A 26 30.86 -16.85 15.13
C ASN A 26 29.33 -16.90 15.07
N GLU A 27 28.65 -16.28 16.04
CA GLU A 27 27.20 -16.21 16.12
C GLU A 27 26.61 -15.35 15.01
N PHE A 28 27.21 -14.18 14.71
CA PHE A 28 26.81 -13.38 13.54
C PHE A 28 27.07 -14.12 12.23
N HIS A 29 28.19 -14.83 12.14
CA HIS A 29 28.49 -15.65 10.97
C HIS A 29 27.45 -16.76 10.77
N ALA A 30 27.06 -17.43 11.85
CA ALA A 30 26.04 -18.47 11.82
C ALA A 30 24.68 -17.93 11.36
N ILE A 31 24.25 -16.75 11.85
CA ILE A 31 23.01 -16.11 11.39
C ILE A 31 23.09 -15.81 9.89
N LYS A 32 24.19 -15.21 9.42
CA LYS A 32 24.40 -14.90 7.99
C LYS A 32 24.31 -16.15 7.11
N ILE A 33 24.92 -17.26 7.55
CA ILE A 33 24.82 -18.54 6.85
C ILE A 33 23.37 -19.02 6.82
N ALA A 34 22.68 -18.99 7.97
CA ALA A 34 21.33 -19.52 8.12
C ALA A 34 20.28 -18.75 7.32
N LYS A 35 20.43 -17.43 7.13
CA LYS A 35 19.50 -16.63 6.30
C LYS A 35 19.76 -16.73 4.79
N THR A 36 20.83 -17.38 4.37
CA THR A 36 21.17 -17.51 2.95
C THR A 36 20.38 -18.66 2.34
N GLN A 37 19.68 -18.37 1.24
CA GLN A 37 18.99 -19.37 0.42
C GLN A 37 19.40 -19.24 -1.04
N ASP A 38 19.45 -20.35 -1.76
CA ASP A 38 19.73 -20.36 -3.19
C ASP A 38 18.47 -20.00 -3.98
N ASP A 39 18.65 -19.33 -5.12
CA ASP A 39 17.53 -19.01 -6.02
C ASP A 39 17.14 -20.28 -6.80
N PRO A 40 15.92 -20.82 -6.61
CA PRO A 40 15.48 -22.04 -7.29
C PRO A 40 15.30 -21.86 -8.80
N LEU A 41 15.30 -20.63 -9.32
CA LEU A 41 15.18 -20.34 -10.75
C LEU A 41 16.52 -20.35 -11.49
N LEU A 42 17.64 -20.41 -10.77
CA LEU A 42 18.97 -20.47 -11.39
C LEU A 42 19.29 -21.91 -11.83
N ASP A 43 19.75 -22.05 -13.06
CA ASP A 43 20.24 -23.32 -13.61
C ASP A 43 21.50 -23.74 -12.84
N GLN A 44 21.44 -24.91 -12.19
CA GLN A 44 22.56 -25.48 -11.43
C GLN A 44 23.60 -26.16 -12.33
N GLY A 45 23.34 -26.25 -13.64
CA GLY A 45 24.19 -26.97 -14.58
C GLY A 45 24.29 -28.47 -14.21
N ASP A 46 25.42 -29.09 -14.54
CA ASP A 46 25.63 -30.53 -14.33
C ASP A 46 25.83 -30.93 -12.85
N TRP A 47 25.87 -29.98 -11.93
CA TRP A 47 26.06 -30.21 -10.49
C TRP A 47 24.74 -29.99 -9.74
N VAL A 48 23.94 -31.04 -9.64
CA VAL A 48 22.68 -31.01 -8.88
C VAL A 48 22.99 -31.12 -7.38
N ALA A 49 22.91 -30.01 -6.67
CA ALA A 49 22.93 -29.99 -5.20
C ALA A 49 21.54 -29.62 -4.68
N GLU A 50 21.16 -30.12 -3.50
CA GLU A 50 19.93 -29.64 -2.87
C GLU A 50 20.05 -28.13 -2.63
N PRO A 51 19.12 -27.30 -3.15
CA PRO A 51 19.20 -25.86 -2.99
C PRO A 51 19.22 -25.50 -1.51
N LYS A 52 20.19 -24.69 -1.11
CA LYS A 52 20.28 -24.23 0.27
C LYS A 52 19.01 -23.48 0.65
N GLN A 53 18.36 -23.92 1.72
CA GLN A 53 17.19 -23.25 2.29
C GLN A 53 17.59 -22.44 3.51
N ALA A 54 16.92 -21.30 3.70
CA ALA A 54 17.12 -20.49 4.89
C ALA A 54 16.46 -21.14 6.12
N ASP A 55 17.17 -21.14 7.24
CA ASP A 55 16.65 -21.58 8.54
C ASP A 55 16.16 -20.37 9.35
N TRP A 56 14.93 -19.95 9.08
CA TRP A 56 14.32 -18.80 9.75
C TRP A 56 14.10 -19.03 11.24
N HIS A 57 13.90 -20.27 11.68
CA HIS A 57 13.77 -20.59 13.11
C HIS A 57 15.10 -20.35 13.84
N PHE A 58 16.21 -20.79 13.26
CA PHE A 58 17.54 -20.50 13.79
C PHE A 58 17.82 -19.01 13.83
N VAL A 59 17.55 -18.28 12.73
CA VAL A 59 17.75 -16.82 12.67
C VAL A 59 16.94 -16.12 13.77
N HIS A 60 15.68 -16.49 13.94
CA HIS A 60 14.81 -15.94 14.98
C HIS A 60 15.35 -16.21 16.39
N GLN A 61 15.60 -17.48 16.73
CA GLN A 61 16.05 -17.87 18.07
C GLN A 61 17.40 -17.24 18.41
N LYS A 62 18.36 -17.31 17.48
CA LYS A 62 19.71 -16.77 17.71
C LYS A 62 19.71 -15.26 17.82
N SER A 63 18.87 -14.56 17.04
CA SER A 63 18.76 -13.11 17.15
C SER A 63 18.18 -12.69 18.50
N ILE A 64 17.16 -13.39 19.02
CA ILE A 64 16.59 -13.14 20.35
C ILE A 64 17.62 -13.39 21.45
N GLU A 65 18.35 -14.52 21.40
CA GLU A 65 19.42 -14.84 22.35
C GLU A 65 20.44 -13.70 22.41
N LEU A 66 20.97 -13.28 21.25
CA LEU A 66 21.98 -12.24 21.19
C LEU A 66 21.45 -10.86 21.62
N LEU A 67 20.23 -10.50 21.21
CA LEU A 67 19.59 -9.24 21.62
C LEU A 67 19.34 -9.19 23.13
N THR A 68 19.10 -10.33 23.77
CA THR A 68 18.83 -10.39 25.21
C THR A 68 20.13 -10.44 26.03
N GLU A 69 21.13 -11.18 25.57
CA GLU A 69 22.29 -11.55 26.39
C GLU A 69 23.60 -10.83 26.04
N LYS A 70 23.76 -10.37 24.78
CA LYS A 70 25.09 -9.96 24.29
C LYS A 70 25.15 -8.58 23.67
N SER A 71 24.17 -8.19 22.85
CA SER A 71 24.30 -6.99 22.02
C SER A 71 22.95 -6.40 21.59
N LYS A 72 22.79 -5.09 21.75
CA LYS A 72 21.74 -4.33 21.07
C LYS A 72 22.31 -3.82 19.75
N ASP A 73 21.86 -4.39 18.64
CA ASP A 73 22.45 -4.17 17.31
C ASP A 73 21.39 -4.01 16.22
N ILE A 74 21.54 -2.99 15.37
CA ILE A 74 20.65 -2.72 14.23
C ILE A 74 20.57 -3.93 13.28
N ARG A 75 21.67 -4.64 13.07
CA ARG A 75 21.75 -5.82 12.19
C ARG A 75 20.89 -6.95 12.73
N LEU A 76 20.94 -7.19 14.05
CA LEU A 76 20.09 -8.19 14.72
C LEU A 76 18.61 -7.83 14.60
N LEU A 77 18.26 -6.55 14.77
CA LEU A 77 16.87 -6.09 14.58
C LEU A 77 16.38 -6.35 13.15
N GLY A 78 17.22 -6.09 12.14
CA GLY A 78 16.91 -6.37 10.74
C GLY A 78 16.74 -7.87 10.45
N TRP A 79 17.63 -8.72 10.97
CA TRP A 79 17.51 -10.19 10.79
C TRP A 79 16.31 -10.78 11.53
N LEU A 80 16.00 -10.26 12.72
CA LEU A 80 14.82 -10.68 13.47
C LEU A 80 13.52 -10.26 12.75
N LEU A 81 13.49 -9.06 12.16
CA LEU A 81 12.37 -8.60 11.32
C LEU A 81 12.13 -9.56 10.14
N GLU A 82 13.19 -9.93 9.44
CA GLU A 82 13.14 -10.88 8.32
C GLU A 82 12.60 -12.24 8.80
N ALA A 83 13.19 -12.83 9.83
CA ALA A 83 12.74 -14.12 10.36
C ALA A 83 11.29 -14.08 10.87
N CYS A 84 10.89 -13.00 11.55
CA CYS A 84 9.52 -12.84 12.02
C CYS A 84 8.51 -12.76 10.88
N SER A 85 8.89 -12.16 9.75
CA SER A 85 8.03 -12.11 8.55
C SER A 85 7.77 -13.50 7.97
N HIS A 86 8.80 -14.34 7.94
CA HIS A 86 8.72 -15.71 7.40
C HIS A 86 7.96 -16.67 8.32
N LEU A 87 8.09 -16.50 9.64
CA LEU A 87 7.51 -17.42 10.61
C LEU A 87 6.10 -17.03 11.07
N TYR A 88 5.82 -15.73 11.15
CA TYR A 88 4.62 -15.23 11.85
C TYR A 88 3.86 -14.14 11.07
N GLY A 89 4.21 -13.92 9.79
CA GLY A 89 3.49 -13.01 8.91
C GLY A 89 3.39 -11.58 9.43
N PHE A 90 2.23 -10.94 9.24
CA PHE A 90 2.02 -9.55 9.66
C PHE A 90 2.13 -9.34 11.17
N GLU A 91 1.70 -10.31 12.00
CA GLU A 91 1.85 -10.23 13.46
C GLU A 91 3.34 -10.12 13.84
N GLY A 92 4.18 -10.98 13.25
CA GLY A 92 5.61 -10.97 13.49
C GLY A 92 6.30 -9.69 13.04
N ILE A 93 5.96 -9.21 11.84
CA ILE A 93 6.50 -7.94 11.32
C ILE A 93 6.12 -6.79 12.25
N THR A 94 4.87 -6.72 12.70
CA THR A 94 4.39 -5.69 13.63
C THR A 94 5.24 -5.66 14.90
N LYS A 95 5.45 -6.83 15.53
CA LYS A 95 6.24 -6.93 16.76
C LYS A 95 7.72 -6.63 16.56
N ALA A 96 8.29 -6.99 15.42
CA ALA A 96 9.67 -6.67 15.10
C ALA A 96 9.88 -5.18 14.81
N LEU A 97 8.93 -4.51 14.15
CA LEU A 97 8.94 -3.06 13.98
C LEU A 97 8.81 -2.35 15.33
N GLU A 98 7.89 -2.82 16.20
CA GLU A 98 7.71 -2.31 17.57
C GLU A 98 9.04 -2.35 18.34
N LEU A 99 9.70 -3.52 18.33
CA LEU A 99 11.02 -3.70 18.94
C LEU A 99 12.06 -2.75 18.34
N MET A 100 12.09 -2.62 17.02
CA MET A 100 13.08 -1.82 16.32
C MET A 100 12.99 -0.35 16.72
N HIS A 101 11.80 0.28 16.63
CA HIS A 101 11.69 1.70 16.95
C HIS A 101 11.85 1.99 18.45
N ARG A 102 11.45 1.07 19.33
CA ARG A 102 11.68 1.19 20.79
C ARG A 102 13.17 1.05 21.13
N THR A 103 13.87 0.09 20.52
CA THR A 103 15.32 -0.09 20.71
C THR A 103 16.09 1.14 20.21
N LEU A 104 15.77 1.62 19.01
CA LEU A 104 16.35 2.86 18.47
C LEU A 104 16.10 4.05 19.39
N SER A 105 14.88 4.21 19.90
CA SER A 105 14.53 5.32 20.80
C SER A 105 15.28 5.28 22.13
N ASN A 106 15.48 4.09 22.70
CA ASN A 106 16.04 3.93 24.03
C ASN A 106 17.58 3.91 24.02
N TYR A 107 18.18 3.38 22.96
CA TYR A 107 19.59 3.01 22.95
C TYR A 107 20.42 3.71 21.88
N TRP A 108 19.84 4.65 21.10
CA TRP A 108 20.48 5.26 19.93
C TRP A 108 21.97 5.55 20.12
N THR A 109 22.36 6.29 21.15
CA THR A 109 23.77 6.71 21.33
C THR A 109 24.74 5.54 21.48
N GLN A 110 24.35 4.46 22.15
CA GLN A 110 25.22 3.32 22.47
C GLN A 110 24.94 2.09 21.59
N LEU A 111 23.98 2.15 20.68
CA LEU A 111 23.54 1.02 19.86
C LEU A 111 24.65 0.55 18.90
N HIS A 112 24.72 -0.75 18.63
CA HIS A 112 25.66 -1.26 17.63
C HIS A 112 25.08 -1.19 16.20
N PRO A 113 25.89 -0.85 15.18
CA PRO A 113 27.29 -0.41 15.30
C PRO A 113 27.39 0.99 15.91
N GLU A 114 28.45 1.21 16.70
CA GLU A 114 28.76 2.50 17.30
C GLU A 114 28.99 3.57 16.22
N MET A 115 28.64 4.82 16.51
CA MET A 115 28.91 5.94 15.59
C MET A 115 30.35 6.41 15.80
N GLU A 116 31.12 6.50 14.71
CA GLU A 116 32.46 7.08 14.73
C GLU A 116 32.36 8.56 14.36
N GLU A 117 32.82 9.47 15.21
CA GLU A 117 32.85 10.93 14.92
C GLU A 117 31.50 11.53 14.46
N ASP A 118 30.38 11.05 15.03
CA ASP A 118 29.00 11.42 14.64
C ASP A 118 28.61 11.04 13.20
N ASP A 119 29.36 10.13 12.55
CA ASP A 119 29.02 9.56 11.25
C ASP A 119 27.83 8.58 11.36
N LEU A 120 26.76 8.89 10.62
CA LEU A 120 25.53 8.10 10.57
C LEU A 120 25.49 7.10 9.41
N ASP A 121 26.43 7.16 8.47
CA ASP A 121 26.35 6.46 7.18
C ASP A 121 26.16 4.95 7.35
N GLN A 122 26.90 4.33 8.27
CA GLN A 122 26.79 2.90 8.50
C GLN A 122 25.40 2.51 9.03
N ARG A 123 24.87 3.27 10.00
CA ARG A 123 23.55 3.01 10.58
C ARG A 123 22.44 3.29 9.57
N LEU A 124 22.57 4.37 8.81
CA LEU A 124 21.67 4.74 7.71
C LEU A 124 21.60 3.62 6.68
N GLY A 125 22.75 3.11 6.21
CA GLY A 125 22.79 2.01 5.24
C GLY A 125 22.12 0.74 5.74
N LEU A 126 22.32 0.37 7.02
CA LEU A 126 21.70 -0.81 7.63
C LEU A 126 20.18 -0.67 7.79
N LEU A 127 19.73 0.49 8.27
CA LEU A 127 18.31 0.78 8.45
C LEU A 127 17.62 0.86 7.09
N GLN A 128 18.20 1.58 6.13
CA GLN A 128 17.66 1.69 4.78
C GLN A 128 17.60 0.32 4.09
N GLY A 129 18.61 -0.54 4.27
CA GLY A 129 18.58 -1.91 3.78
C GLY A 129 17.38 -2.71 4.31
N SER A 130 17.14 -2.64 5.63
CA SER A 130 16.00 -3.32 6.27
C SER A 130 14.66 -2.75 5.81
N ILE A 131 14.59 -1.42 5.69
CA ILE A 131 13.41 -0.67 5.27
C ILE A 131 13.04 -0.97 3.80
N ASN A 132 14.03 -1.02 2.91
CA ASN A 132 13.81 -1.32 1.49
C ASN A 132 13.29 -2.75 1.26
N GLN A 133 13.61 -3.69 2.16
CA GLN A 133 13.13 -5.07 2.09
C GLN A 133 11.72 -5.24 2.67
N LEU A 134 11.25 -4.32 3.51
CA LEU A 134 10.00 -4.43 4.26
C LEU A 134 8.79 -4.76 3.35
N VAL A 135 8.63 -4.05 2.24
CA VAL A 135 7.49 -4.28 1.32
C VAL A 135 7.57 -5.67 0.69
N ALA A 136 8.77 -6.13 0.32
CA ALA A 136 8.94 -7.46 -0.25
C ALA A 136 8.56 -8.56 0.77
N LEU A 137 8.94 -8.38 2.04
CA LEU A 137 8.56 -9.29 3.13
C LEU A 137 7.04 -9.29 3.35
N ILE A 138 6.42 -8.11 3.40
CA ILE A 138 4.96 -7.94 3.53
C ILE A 138 4.22 -8.64 2.39
N LYS A 139 4.69 -8.49 1.14
CA LYS A 139 4.05 -9.12 -0.01
C LYS A 139 4.18 -10.64 -0.01
N ARG A 140 5.17 -11.22 0.68
CA ARG A 140 5.35 -12.66 0.84
C ARG A 140 4.49 -13.28 1.93
N VAL A 141 3.87 -12.48 2.80
CA VAL A 141 3.01 -12.99 3.87
C VAL A 141 1.80 -13.73 3.26
N PRO A 142 1.52 -14.98 3.67
CA PRO A 142 0.34 -15.69 3.23
C PRO A 142 -0.97 -14.97 3.59
N ILE A 143 -1.85 -14.83 2.61
CA ILE A 143 -3.19 -14.25 2.74
C ILE A 143 -4.31 -15.30 2.64
N THR A 144 -3.95 -16.54 2.27
CA THR A 144 -4.85 -17.69 2.25
C THR A 144 -4.26 -18.87 3.05
N HIS A 145 -5.12 -19.79 3.51
CA HIS A 145 -4.70 -20.89 4.37
C HIS A 145 -4.24 -22.15 3.61
N SER A 146 -4.97 -22.59 2.57
CA SER A 146 -4.65 -23.81 1.83
C SER A 146 -5.28 -23.85 0.44
N PRO A 147 -4.49 -23.88 -0.66
CA PRO A 147 -3.04 -23.61 -0.69
C PRO A 147 -2.71 -22.20 -0.17
N GLN A 148 -1.49 -22.02 0.35
CA GLN A 148 -1.01 -20.72 0.81
C GLN A 148 -0.59 -19.89 -0.40
N PHE A 149 -1.24 -18.75 -0.57
CA PHE A 149 -0.86 -17.71 -1.52
C PHE A 149 -0.59 -16.43 -0.76
N SER A 150 0.43 -15.72 -1.19
CA SER A 150 0.77 -14.39 -0.72
C SER A 150 0.18 -13.31 -1.63
N LEU A 151 0.24 -12.05 -1.20
CA LEU A 151 -0.14 -10.93 -2.07
C LEU A 151 0.79 -10.82 -3.28
N GLY A 152 2.07 -11.13 -3.10
CA GLY A 152 3.07 -11.16 -4.17
C GLY A 152 2.73 -12.19 -5.24
N ASP A 153 2.26 -13.38 -4.84
CA ASP A 153 1.82 -14.43 -5.77
C ASP A 153 0.61 -13.95 -6.58
N TYR A 154 -0.36 -13.35 -5.90
CA TYR A 154 -1.54 -12.78 -6.56
C TYR A 154 -1.17 -11.66 -7.54
N GLU A 155 -0.28 -10.73 -7.16
CA GLU A 155 0.22 -9.69 -8.07
C GLU A 155 0.96 -10.29 -9.27
N ALA A 156 1.76 -11.33 -9.08
CA ALA A 156 2.47 -12.02 -10.16
C ALA A 156 1.50 -12.67 -11.15
N LEU A 157 0.48 -13.39 -10.65
CA LEU A 157 -0.59 -13.98 -11.45
C LEU A 157 -1.33 -12.91 -12.28
N LEU A 158 -1.65 -11.76 -11.66
CA LEU A 158 -2.29 -10.65 -12.37
C LEU A 158 -1.38 -10.04 -13.45
N ARG A 159 -0.08 -9.84 -13.17
CA ARG A 159 0.88 -9.32 -14.14
C ARG A 159 0.99 -10.23 -15.35
N GLN A 160 1.08 -11.54 -15.12
CA GLN A 160 1.17 -12.54 -16.17
C GLN A 160 -0.09 -12.55 -17.05
N LYS A 161 -1.28 -12.54 -16.43
CA LYS A 161 -2.56 -12.41 -17.16
C LYS A 161 -2.59 -11.13 -18.03
N ASN A 162 -2.18 -10.00 -17.47
CA ASN A 162 -2.17 -8.73 -18.20
C ASN A 162 -1.15 -8.70 -19.34
N GLN A 163 -0.01 -9.38 -19.21
CA GLN A 163 0.98 -9.50 -20.29
C GLN A 163 0.43 -10.31 -21.46
N GLN A 164 -0.28 -11.41 -21.19
CA GLN A 164 -0.89 -12.25 -22.22
C GLN A 164 -2.03 -11.53 -22.95
N LEU A 165 -2.89 -10.79 -22.24
CA LEU A 165 -3.95 -9.98 -22.89
C LEU A 165 -3.40 -8.96 -23.90
N LYS A 166 -2.13 -8.55 -23.76
CA LYS A 166 -1.44 -7.66 -24.70
C LYS A 166 -0.79 -8.41 -25.88
N GLN A 167 -0.55 -9.72 -25.76
CA GLN A 167 0.04 -10.57 -26.79
C GLN A 167 -1.07 -11.35 -27.49
N ILE A 168 -1.62 -10.76 -28.55
CA ILE A 168 -2.84 -11.26 -29.24
C ILE A 168 -2.58 -12.53 -30.10
N GLU A 169 -1.35 -13.05 -30.21
CA GLU A 169 -0.99 -14.04 -31.27
C GLU A 169 -0.72 -15.50 -30.84
N ASN A 170 -0.75 -15.89 -29.55
CA ASN A 170 -0.54 -17.29 -29.14
C ASN A 170 -1.63 -17.76 -28.14
N TYR A 171 -2.79 -18.14 -28.67
CA TYR A 171 -4.06 -18.11 -27.93
C TYR A 171 -4.45 -19.39 -27.15
N GLU A 172 -3.91 -20.58 -27.40
CA GLU A 172 -4.62 -21.81 -26.98
C GLU A 172 -3.98 -22.63 -25.84
N GLU A 173 -2.65 -22.81 -25.77
CA GLU A 173 -2.08 -23.73 -24.75
C GLU A 173 -1.74 -23.07 -23.40
N ASN A 174 -1.23 -21.83 -23.39
CA ASN A 174 -0.81 -21.15 -22.14
C ASN A 174 -1.96 -20.48 -21.36
N HIS A 175 -3.12 -20.27 -21.98
CA HIS A 175 -4.27 -19.63 -21.32
C HIS A 175 -4.92 -20.56 -20.26
N THR A 176 -4.90 -21.87 -20.48
CA THR A 176 -5.58 -22.85 -19.60
C THR A 176 -4.88 -22.99 -18.25
N VAL A 177 -3.55 -23.09 -18.23
CA VAL A 177 -2.76 -23.25 -16.99
C VAL A 177 -2.74 -21.97 -16.13
N GLN A 178 -2.77 -20.78 -16.74
CA GLN A 178 -2.73 -19.52 -15.99
C GLN A 178 -4.09 -19.09 -15.44
N SER A 179 -5.18 -19.30 -16.20
CA SER A 179 -6.53 -19.12 -15.67
C SER A 179 -6.75 -20.00 -14.44
N GLN A 180 -6.23 -21.22 -14.45
CA GLN A 180 -6.26 -22.11 -13.29
C GLN A 180 -5.54 -21.50 -12.07
N GLY A 181 -4.43 -20.77 -12.23
CA GLY A 181 -3.73 -20.14 -11.10
C GLY A 181 -4.55 -19.07 -10.38
N ILE A 182 -5.22 -18.19 -11.13
CA ILE A 182 -6.10 -17.16 -10.55
C ILE A 182 -7.35 -17.79 -9.94
N GLU A 183 -7.96 -18.77 -10.61
CA GLU A 183 -9.12 -19.50 -10.09
C GLU A 183 -8.78 -20.27 -8.81
N GLN A 184 -7.60 -20.90 -8.74
CA GLN A 184 -7.09 -21.55 -7.53
C GLN A 184 -6.89 -20.56 -6.39
N PHE A 185 -6.34 -19.37 -6.67
CA PHE A 185 -6.22 -18.31 -5.69
C PHE A 185 -7.58 -17.87 -5.17
N GLU A 186 -8.53 -17.57 -6.06
CA GLU A 186 -9.88 -17.12 -5.68
C GLU A 186 -10.62 -18.18 -4.87
N HIS A 187 -10.49 -19.45 -5.24
CA HIS A 187 -11.04 -20.58 -4.50
C HIS A 187 -10.40 -20.73 -3.11
N SER A 188 -9.07 -20.59 -3.02
CA SER A 188 -8.35 -20.62 -1.73
C SER A 188 -8.76 -19.46 -0.82
N LEU A 189 -8.90 -18.25 -1.37
CA LEU A 189 -9.36 -17.08 -0.63
C LEU A 189 -10.80 -17.23 -0.17
N PHE A 190 -11.67 -17.81 -0.99
CA PHE A 190 -13.06 -18.09 -0.63
C PHE A 190 -13.16 -19.08 0.54
N ASN A 191 -12.34 -20.14 0.53
CA ASN A 191 -12.31 -21.16 1.58
C ASN A 191 -11.55 -20.72 2.83
N THR A 192 -10.78 -19.64 2.75
CA THR A 192 -10.08 -19.08 3.92
C THR A 192 -11.09 -18.46 4.87
N SER A 193 -11.04 -18.85 6.15
CA SER A 193 -12.03 -18.41 7.15
C SER A 193 -12.07 -16.88 7.30
N LYS A 194 -13.26 -16.34 7.58
CA LYS A 194 -13.43 -14.89 7.81
C LYS A 194 -12.70 -14.39 9.05
N SER A 195 -12.59 -15.23 10.09
CA SER A 195 -11.78 -14.92 11.28
C SER A 195 -10.31 -14.71 10.90
N PHE A 196 -9.75 -15.60 10.08
CA PHE A 196 -8.37 -15.46 9.61
C PHE A 196 -8.19 -14.19 8.78
N GLN A 197 -9.08 -13.94 7.79
CA GLN A 197 -9.01 -12.72 6.96
C GLN A 197 -9.05 -11.45 7.81
N TYR A 198 -9.93 -11.42 8.82
CA TYR A 198 -10.09 -10.30 9.74
C TYR A 198 -8.85 -10.09 10.60
N GLN A 199 -8.36 -11.14 11.27
CA GLN A 199 -7.15 -11.09 12.09
C GLN A 199 -5.93 -10.66 11.27
N ASN A 200 -5.75 -11.24 10.08
CA ASN A 200 -4.64 -10.89 9.21
C ASN A 200 -4.68 -9.41 8.79
N TYR A 201 -5.88 -8.89 8.50
CA TYR A 201 -6.06 -7.46 8.20
C TYR A 201 -5.83 -6.55 9.42
N GLN A 202 -6.24 -6.96 10.61
CA GLN A 202 -5.93 -6.23 11.85
C GLN A 202 -4.43 -6.16 12.11
N HIS A 203 -3.72 -7.27 11.96
CA HIS A 203 -2.26 -7.30 12.09
C HIS A 203 -1.59 -6.39 11.06
N PHE A 204 -2.04 -6.40 9.80
CA PHE A 204 -1.53 -5.46 8.80
C PHE A 204 -1.82 -4.00 9.16
N SER A 205 -2.99 -3.70 9.73
CA SER A 205 -3.33 -2.34 10.16
C SER A 205 -2.45 -1.90 11.35
N ALA A 206 -2.17 -2.79 12.29
CA ALA A 206 -1.23 -2.53 13.39
C ALA A 206 0.20 -2.31 12.88
N LEU A 207 0.64 -3.09 11.89
CA LEU A 207 1.93 -2.90 11.22
C LEU A 207 2.08 -1.47 10.67
N LEU A 208 1.04 -0.91 10.03
CA LEU A 208 1.08 0.47 9.54
C LEU A 208 1.25 1.50 10.67
N ALA A 209 0.68 1.24 11.85
CA ALA A 209 0.88 2.10 13.01
C ALA A 209 2.34 2.04 13.50
N GLU A 210 2.92 0.84 13.62
CA GLU A 210 4.33 0.66 14.02
C GLU A 210 5.30 1.23 12.98
N TRP A 211 4.97 1.14 11.69
CA TRP A 211 5.72 1.81 10.62
C TRP A 211 5.72 3.33 10.81
N SER A 212 4.59 3.93 11.17
CA SER A 212 4.53 5.37 11.48
C SER A 212 5.38 5.73 12.71
N GLN A 213 5.41 4.89 13.73
CA GLN A 213 6.28 5.09 14.90
C GLN A 213 7.76 5.03 14.52
N LEU A 214 8.15 4.03 13.71
CA LEU A 214 9.53 3.91 13.23
C LEU A 214 9.97 5.15 12.46
N LYS A 215 9.15 5.64 11.52
CA LYS A 215 9.45 6.89 10.79
C LYS A 215 9.65 8.07 11.72
N SER A 216 8.72 8.29 12.66
CA SER A 216 8.84 9.39 13.63
C SER A 216 10.09 9.30 14.50
N VAL A 217 10.50 8.09 14.87
CA VAL A 217 11.75 7.86 15.61
C VAL A 217 12.96 8.18 14.74
N LEU A 218 12.99 7.72 13.49
CA LEU A 218 14.11 7.99 12.57
C LEU A 218 14.23 9.48 12.24
N ASP A 219 13.13 10.17 11.93
CA ASP A 219 13.10 11.62 11.68
C ASP A 219 13.68 12.39 12.88
N ARG A 220 13.31 11.99 14.11
CA ARG A 220 13.81 12.62 15.33
C ARG A 220 15.30 12.36 15.57
N LEU A 221 15.78 11.15 15.27
CA LEU A 221 17.17 10.74 15.55
C LEU A 221 18.16 11.22 14.49
N MET A 222 17.72 11.33 13.23
CA MET A 222 18.58 11.64 12.08
C MET A 222 18.39 13.08 11.56
N GLY A 223 17.30 13.75 11.91
CA GLY A 223 17.06 15.12 11.48
C GLY A 223 17.05 15.27 9.97
N LEU A 224 17.99 16.05 9.43
CA LEU A 224 18.11 16.31 7.99
C LEU A 224 18.64 15.11 7.20
N ASP A 225 19.32 14.17 7.85
CA ASP A 225 19.90 12.98 7.24
C ASP A 225 18.90 11.81 7.16
N ALA A 226 17.66 12.01 7.65
CA ALA A 226 16.60 11.00 7.58
C ALA A 226 16.25 10.68 6.11
N PRO A 227 16.12 9.39 5.74
CA PRO A 227 15.77 9.01 4.38
C PRO A 227 14.30 9.35 4.06
N SER A 228 14.01 9.57 2.78
CA SER A 228 12.61 9.71 2.33
C SER A 228 11.88 8.38 2.39
N PHE A 229 10.72 8.37 3.05
CA PHE A 229 9.85 7.20 3.18
C PHE A 229 8.72 7.13 2.13
N ALA A 230 8.59 8.16 1.28
CA ALA A 230 7.43 8.33 0.39
C ALA A 230 7.21 7.15 -0.58
N ALA A 231 8.30 6.56 -1.10
CA ALA A 231 8.23 5.41 -1.99
C ALA A 231 7.68 4.15 -1.30
N ILE A 232 7.99 3.99 -0.01
CA ILE A 232 7.52 2.85 0.79
C ILE A 232 6.09 3.10 1.25
N ASP A 233 5.77 4.32 1.68
CA ASP A 233 4.40 4.73 2.01
C ASP A 233 3.43 4.44 0.86
N THR A 234 3.81 4.84 -0.36
CA THR A 234 3.02 4.55 -1.57
C THR A 234 2.83 3.05 -1.79
N GLN A 235 3.86 2.24 -1.57
CA GLN A 235 3.76 0.79 -1.73
C GLN A 235 2.92 0.14 -0.63
N LEU A 236 3.02 0.59 0.62
CA LEU A 236 2.20 0.12 1.73
C LEU A 236 0.74 0.49 1.53
N GLU A 237 0.45 1.68 1.00
CA GLU A 237 -0.90 2.10 0.63
C GLU A 237 -1.49 1.19 -0.47
N ASN A 238 -0.71 0.85 -1.49
CA ASN A 238 -1.13 -0.11 -2.52
C ASN A 238 -1.43 -1.51 -1.95
N VAL A 239 -0.60 -1.98 -1.02
CA VAL A 239 -0.85 -3.24 -0.30
C VAL A 239 -2.15 -3.12 0.52
N HIS A 240 -2.34 -2.00 1.22
CA HIS A 240 -3.53 -1.75 2.04
C HIS A 240 -4.82 -1.79 1.21
N ILE A 241 -4.84 -1.09 0.08
CA ILE A 241 -5.96 -1.08 -0.86
C ILE A 241 -6.23 -2.49 -1.40
N SER A 242 -5.17 -3.23 -1.75
CA SER A 242 -5.28 -4.59 -2.28
C SER A 242 -5.87 -5.56 -1.25
N LEU A 243 -5.35 -5.55 -0.01
CA LEU A 243 -5.88 -6.37 1.09
C LEU A 243 -7.32 -5.99 1.43
N LYS A 244 -7.64 -4.69 1.45
CA LYS A 244 -8.98 -4.18 1.67
C LYS A 244 -9.98 -4.74 0.64
N LYS A 245 -9.59 -4.73 -0.64
CA LYS A 245 -10.39 -5.29 -1.75
C LYS A 245 -10.54 -6.81 -1.65
N LEU A 246 -9.44 -7.53 -1.41
CA LEU A 246 -9.43 -9.00 -1.35
C LEU A 246 -10.29 -9.54 -0.21
N TYR A 247 -10.15 -8.99 0.99
CA TYR A 247 -10.95 -9.41 2.15
C TYR A 247 -12.34 -8.78 2.20
N LYS A 248 -12.65 -7.83 1.30
CA LYS A 248 -13.92 -7.09 1.25
C LYS A 248 -14.23 -6.43 2.60
N THR A 249 -13.26 -5.70 3.14
CA THR A 249 -13.32 -5.26 4.55
C THR A 249 -14.43 -4.27 4.87
N ASP A 250 -15.00 -3.59 3.87
CA ASP A 250 -16.17 -2.72 4.03
C ASP A 250 -17.39 -3.48 4.59
N VAL A 251 -17.46 -4.81 4.42
CA VAL A 251 -18.51 -5.66 4.98
C VAL A 251 -18.28 -5.94 6.48
N PHE A 252 -17.03 -5.97 6.96
CA PHE A 252 -16.73 -6.27 8.37
C PHE A 252 -17.09 -5.11 9.30
N VAL A 253 -16.90 -3.87 8.85
CA VAL A 253 -17.24 -2.65 9.62
C VAL A 253 -18.74 -2.58 9.91
N GLN A 254 -19.58 -3.05 8.99
CA GLN A 254 -21.04 -3.11 9.20
C GLN A 254 -21.44 -4.15 10.26
N ILE A 255 -20.78 -5.33 10.29
CA ILE A 255 -21.11 -6.39 11.25
C ILE A 255 -20.67 -6.02 12.68
N HIS A 256 -19.53 -5.35 12.85
CA HIS A 256 -19.11 -4.86 14.17
C HIS A 256 -19.95 -3.68 14.67
N ALA A 257 -20.44 -2.80 13.80
CA ALA A 257 -21.39 -1.74 14.19
C ALA A 257 -22.75 -2.32 14.67
N ILE A 258 -23.17 -3.46 14.12
CA ILE A 258 -24.40 -4.17 14.55
C ILE A 258 -24.17 -4.98 15.84
N ASN A 259 -22.97 -5.55 16.03
CA ASN A 259 -22.66 -6.35 17.23
C ASN A 259 -22.29 -5.49 18.46
N THR A 260 -21.74 -4.28 18.27
CA THR A 260 -21.52 -3.34 19.39
C THR A 260 -22.79 -2.63 19.84
N SER A 261 -23.87 -2.70 19.07
CA SER A 261 -25.19 -2.17 19.45
C SER A 261 -26.13 -3.22 20.05
N THR A 262 -25.69 -4.47 20.24
CA THR A 262 -26.54 -5.57 20.74
C THR A 262 -26.16 -6.16 22.11
N GLU A 263 -25.08 -5.70 22.77
CA GLU A 263 -24.66 -6.25 24.09
C GLU A 263 -24.98 -5.38 25.32
N SER A 264 -25.79 -4.33 25.18
CA SER A 264 -26.31 -3.61 26.36
C SER A 264 -27.75 -3.16 26.17
N ALA A 265 -28.67 -4.13 26.24
CA ALA A 265 -30.07 -3.86 26.50
C ALA A 265 -30.67 -4.98 27.37
N THR A 266 -30.62 -4.80 28.68
CA THR A 266 -31.63 -5.38 29.57
C THR A 266 -32.86 -4.44 29.58
N PRO A 267 -34.08 -4.99 29.72
CA PRO A 267 -35.29 -4.29 29.32
C PRO A 267 -35.90 -3.54 30.50
N ALA A 268 -36.02 -2.22 30.37
CA ALA A 268 -36.89 -1.41 31.21
C ALA A 268 -37.97 -0.77 30.32
N MET A 269 -39.18 -1.30 30.39
CA MET A 269 -40.38 -0.57 30.00
C MET A 269 -40.52 0.65 30.91
N ILE A 270 -40.78 1.83 30.33
CA ILE A 270 -42.02 2.61 30.54
C ILE A 270 -41.97 3.92 29.73
N SER A 271 -43.03 4.10 28.95
CA SER A 271 -43.69 5.35 28.54
C SER A 271 -42.91 6.40 27.72
N SER A 272 -43.19 6.33 26.42
CA SER A 272 -43.44 7.45 25.53
C SER A 272 -43.93 8.75 26.21
N GLN A 273 -43.20 9.84 26.01
CA GLN A 273 -43.74 11.18 25.83
C GLN A 273 -42.80 11.97 24.91
N ARG A 274 -43.27 12.16 23.67
CA ARG A 274 -42.65 12.98 22.63
C ARG A 274 -42.99 14.43 22.96
N LEU A 275 -42.00 15.26 23.27
CA LEU A 275 -42.15 16.71 23.32
C LEU A 275 -41.10 17.35 22.41
N SER A 276 -41.64 17.90 21.34
CA SER A 276 -41.07 18.82 20.38
C SER A 276 -40.40 20.02 21.05
N LEU A 277 -39.22 20.38 20.56
CA LEU A 277 -38.62 21.71 20.77
C LEU A 277 -38.39 22.34 19.40
N MET A 278 -39.24 23.34 19.14
CA MET A 278 -39.21 24.29 18.04
C MET A 278 -37.95 25.14 18.10
N GLN A 279 -37.38 25.39 16.92
CA GLN A 279 -36.49 26.50 16.63
C GLN A 279 -37.23 27.81 16.90
N GLN A 280 -36.58 28.75 17.59
CA GLN A 280 -36.98 30.15 17.62
C GLN A 280 -36.11 30.96 16.67
N GLU A 281 -36.80 31.85 15.99
CA GLU A 281 -36.40 32.77 14.95
C GLU A 281 -35.50 33.88 15.48
N GLU A 282 -34.59 34.35 14.64
CA GLU A 282 -34.25 35.77 14.60
C GLU A 282 -34.20 36.21 13.12
N GLN A 283 -35.20 37.02 12.75
CA GLN A 283 -35.28 37.76 11.50
C GLN A 283 -34.31 38.93 11.52
N ILE A 284 -33.49 39.06 10.48
CA ILE A 284 -33.10 40.37 9.95
C ILE A 284 -33.32 40.35 8.44
N SER A 285 -34.36 41.07 8.02
CA SER A 285 -34.70 41.36 6.64
C SER A 285 -33.87 42.55 6.15
N LEU A 286 -33.15 42.39 5.05
CA LEU A 286 -32.84 43.49 4.13
C LEU A 286 -32.99 42.96 2.71
N GLU A 287 -33.98 43.51 2.02
CA GLU A 287 -34.28 43.28 0.61
C GLU A 287 -33.09 43.68 -0.27
N ASN A 288 -32.68 42.79 -1.17
CA ASN A 288 -32.26 43.21 -2.50
C ASN A 288 -32.47 42.06 -3.51
N THR A 289 -33.23 42.41 -4.54
CA THR A 289 -33.64 41.62 -5.69
C THR A 289 -32.47 41.21 -6.58
N SER A 290 -32.26 39.90 -6.82
CA SER A 290 -31.63 39.29 -8.02
C SER A 290 -31.59 37.75 -7.91
N PRO A 291 -31.44 37.01 -9.03
CA PRO A 291 -32.25 35.81 -9.31
C PRO A 291 -31.70 34.51 -8.70
N MET A 292 -32.66 33.63 -8.43
CA MET A 292 -32.58 32.21 -8.06
C MET A 292 -31.29 31.46 -8.49
N PRO A 293 -30.51 30.84 -7.58
CA PRO A 293 -29.46 29.91 -7.99
C PRO A 293 -30.12 28.60 -8.47
N GLN A 294 -29.83 28.20 -9.71
CA GLN A 294 -30.21 26.88 -10.22
C GLN A 294 -29.39 25.82 -9.48
N ASN A 295 -29.94 25.27 -8.40
CA ASN A 295 -29.34 24.10 -7.75
C ASN A 295 -29.25 22.94 -8.76
N PHE A 296 -28.03 22.48 -9.04
CA PHE A 296 -27.77 21.28 -9.82
C PHE A 296 -28.41 20.08 -9.10
N LYS A 297 -29.43 19.47 -9.72
CA LYS A 297 -30.12 18.28 -9.18
C LYS A 297 -29.93 17.13 -10.14
N VAL A 298 -29.08 16.18 -9.78
CA VAL A 298 -28.82 14.98 -10.58
C VAL A 298 -30.09 14.13 -10.64
N GLN A 299 -30.66 13.95 -11.84
CA GLN A 299 -31.79 13.06 -12.07
C GLN A 299 -31.29 11.69 -12.57
N PRO A 300 -31.69 10.56 -11.97
CA PRO A 300 -31.06 9.25 -12.19
C PRO A 300 -31.29 8.62 -13.58
N GLN A 301 -32.11 9.22 -14.47
CA GLN A 301 -32.53 8.54 -15.72
C GLN A 301 -32.13 9.25 -17.02
N ASN A 302 -31.56 10.45 -17.01
CA ASN A 302 -31.19 11.17 -18.24
C ASN A 302 -29.81 11.86 -18.16
N HIS A 303 -28.77 11.14 -18.56
CA HIS A 303 -27.39 11.64 -18.58
C HIS A 303 -27.22 12.89 -19.46
N LEU A 304 -27.94 12.98 -20.59
CA LEU A 304 -27.88 14.14 -21.49
C LEU A 304 -28.40 15.42 -20.81
N VAL A 305 -29.51 15.30 -20.08
CA VAL A 305 -30.13 16.43 -19.36
C VAL A 305 -29.25 16.88 -18.19
N ASN A 306 -28.69 15.92 -17.44
CA ASN A 306 -27.74 16.24 -16.36
C ASN A 306 -26.48 16.91 -16.90
N ARG A 307 -25.96 16.45 -18.05
CA ARG A 307 -24.78 17.05 -18.69
C ARG A 307 -25.06 18.48 -19.12
N GLU A 308 -26.20 18.74 -19.74
CA GLU A 308 -26.58 20.09 -20.17
C GLU A 308 -26.74 21.04 -18.98
N GLN A 309 -27.34 20.57 -17.88
CA GLN A 309 -27.46 21.35 -16.64
C GLN A 309 -26.09 21.65 -16.02
N ALA A 310 -25.17 20.68 -16.01
CA ALA A 310 -23.82 20.87 -15.49
C ALA A 310 -23.04 21.92 -16.29
N MET A 311 -23.20 21.92 -17.62
CA MET A 311 -22.55 22.88 -18.49
C MET A 311 -23.07 24.31 -18.32
N ARG A 312 -24.37 24.49 -18.06
CA ARG A 312 -24.94 25.82 -17.76
C ARG A 312 -24.35 26.41 -16.48
N VAL A 313 -24.30 25.60 -15.42
CA VAL A 313 -23.70 26.02 -14.14
C VAL A 313 -22.21 26.35 -14.31
N LEU A 314 -21.49 25.56 -15.12
CA LEU A 314 -20.07 25.79 -15.37
C LEU A 314 -19.82 27.06 -16.21
N GLN A 315 -20.75 27.42 -17.10
CA GLN A 315 -20.73 28.71 -17.82
C GLN A 315 -20.96 29.88 -16.86
N ASP A 316 -21.96 29.79 -15.98
CA ASP A 316 -22.25 30.84 -14.98
C ASP A 316 -21.04 31.10 -14.07
N ILE A 317 -20.35 30.03 -13.65
CA ILE A 317 -19.11 30.13 -12.85
C ILE A 317 -17.98 30.78 -13.68
N SER A 318 -17.81 30.38 -14.93
CA SER A 318 -16.79 30.98 -15.82
C SER A 318 -17.02 32.47 -16.03
N ASP A 319 -18.27 32.90 -16.24
CA ASP A 319 -18.62 34.30 -16.47
C ASP A 319 -18.38 35.14 -15.21
N TYR A 320 -18.65 34.57 -14.03
CA TYR A 320 -18.33 35.20 -12.75
C TYR A 320 -16.81 35.41 -12.55
N PHE A 321 -16.01 34.35 -12.76
CA PHE A 321 -14.55 34.46 -12.62
C PHE A 321 -13.93 35.38 -13.67
N GLN A 322 -14.50 35.45 -14.88
CA GLN A 322 -14.05 36.38 -15.90
C GLN A 322 -14.34 37.85 -15.55
N ALA A 323 -15.48 38.13 -14.91
CA ALA A 323 -15.85 39.48 -14.47
C ALA A 323 -15.03 39.95 -13.26
N ASN A 324 -14.72 39.05 -12.34
CA ASN A 324 -14.12 39.40 -11.05
C ASN A 324 -12.59 39.17 -11.01
N GLU A 325 -12.08 38.19 -11.77
CA GLU A 325 -10.67 37.78 -11.78
C GLU A 325 -10.17 37.36 -13.18
N PRO A 326 -10.13 38.28 -14.17
CA PRO A 326 -9.85 37.95 -15.58
C PRO A 326 -8.45 37.37 -15.83
N HIS A 327 -7.49 37.65 -14.94
CA HIS A 327 -6.11 37.14 -15.03
C HIS A 327 -5.84 35.93 -14.12
N SER A 328 -6.87 35.40 -13.45
CA SER A 328 -6.72 34.21 -12.63
C SER A 328 -6.52 32.97 -13.51
N PRO A 329 -5.57 32.07 -13.17
CA PRO A 329 -5.43 30.77 -13.82
C PRO A 329 -6.75 29.98 -13.83
N VAL A 330 -7.60 30.17 -12.82
CA VAL A 330 -8.91 29.51 -12.72
C VAL A 330 -9.86 29.98 -13.83
N SER A 331 -9.95 31.30 -14.08
CA SER A 331 -10.75 31.87 -15.17
C SER A 331 -10.31 31.32 -16.53
N TYR A 332 -8.99 31.27 -16.78
CA TYR A 332 -8.44 30.73 -18.02
C TYR A 332 -8.75 29.22 -18.19
N MET A 333 -8.63 28.43 -17.13
CA MET A 333 -8.89 26.99 -17.16
C MET A 333 -10.37 26.66 -17.37
N LEU A 334 -11.28 27.42 -16.77
CA LEU A 334 -12.73 27.25 -16.95
C LEU A 334 -13.15 27.53 -18.41
N GLN A 335 -12.68 28.63 -18.99
CA GLN A 335 -12.93 28.95 -20.40
C GLN A 335 -12.39 27.87 -21.35
N LYS A 336 -11.18 27.37 -21.07
CA LYS A 336 -10.57 26.29 -21.86
C LYS A 336 -11.37 24.98 -21.76
N THR A 337 -11.89 24.66 -20.58
CA THR A 337 -12.71 23.48 -20.31
C THR A 337 -14.05 23.55 -21.07
N ILE A 338 -14.70 24.71 -21.08
CA ILE A 338 -15.93 24.92 -21.86
C ILE A 338 -15.67 24.72 -23.36
N LYS A 339 -14.58 25.29 -23.87
CA LYS A 339 -14.17 25.15 -25.27
C LYS A 339 -13.89 23.69 -25.66
N TRP A 340 -13.26 22.92 -24.78
CA TRP A 340 -12.99 21.51 -25.00
C TRP A 340 -14.26 20.65 -25.01
N ASN A 341 -15.25 20.97 -24.18
CA ASN A 341 -16.52 20.23 -24.16
C ASN A 341 -17.31 20.36 -25.47
N GLN A 342 -17.19 21.48 -26.18
CA GLN A 342 -17.88 21.72 -27.46
C GLN A 342 -17.12 21.15 -28.67
N MET A 343 -15.90 20.66 -28.46
CA MET A 343 -15.03 20.18 -29.53
C MET A 343 -15.20 18.66 -29.70
N PRO A 344 -15.36 18.14 -30.93
CA PRO A 344 -15.32 16.71 -31.15
C PRO A 344 -13.92 16.16 -30.83
N LEU A 345 -13.87 14.94 -30.29
CA LEU A 345 -12.65 14.35 -29.71
C LEU A 345 -11.42 14.40 -30.63
N HIS A 346 -11.61 14.22 -31.93
CA HIS A 346 -10.51 14.25 -32.92
C HIS A 346 -9.89 15.65 -33.09
N GLU A 347 -10.69 16.72 -33.00
CA GLU A 347 -10.18 18.09 -33.02
C GLU A 347 -9.45 18.45 -31.72
N TRP A 348 -9.97 17.97 -30.59
CA TRP A 348 -9.32 18.17 -29.28
C TRP A 348 -7.96 17.48 -29.21
N LEU A 349 -7.88 16.23 -29.66
CA LEU A 349 -6.64 15.45 -29.71
C LEU A 349 -5.57 16.16 -30.57
N ASN A 350 -5.96 16.72 -31.72
CA ASN A 350 -5.05 17.48 -32.57
C ASN A 350 -4.55 18.79 -31.94
N GLN A 351 -5.32 19.43 -31.05
CA GLN A 351 -4.88 20.64 -30.34
C GLN A 351 -3.99 20.36 -29.12
N VAL A 352 -4.20 19.23 -28.45
CA VAL A 352 -3.46 18.86 -27.23
C VAL A 352 -2.18 18.10 -27.57
N ILE A 353 -2.18 17.31 -28.65
CA ILE A 353 -1.03 16.53 -29.11
C ILE A 353 -0.28 17.34 -30.16
N LYS A 354 0.76 18.08 -29.73
CA LYS A 354 1.63 18.89 -30.61
C LYS A 354 2.66 18.08 -31.42
N ASN A 355 2.66 16.75 -31.31
CA ASN A 355 3.59 15.90 -32.03
C ASN A 355 2.93 15.34 -33.28
N GLU A 356 3.53 15.63 -34.43
CA GLU A 356 3.15 15.14 -35.74
C GLU A 356 3.22 13.60 -35.78
N ASN A 357 2.09 12.94 -35.49
CA ASN A 357 1.55 11.72 -36.11
C ASN A 357 0.57 10.97 -35.17
N PRO A 358 -0.56 11.57 -34.76
CA PRO A 358 -1.57 10.87 -33.97
C PRO A 358 -2.35 9.82 -34.78
N LEU A 359 -2.38 9.94 -36.12
CA LEU A 359 -3.14 9.04 -37.00
C LEU A 359 -2.50 7.66 -37.18
N LEU A 360 -1.16 7.57 -37.19
CA LEU A 360 -0.46 6.29 -37.31
C LEU A 360 -0.68 5.42 -36.06
N ASN A 361 -0.55 5.99 -34.87
CA ASN A 361 -0.79 5.24 -33.63
C ASN A 361 -2.27 4.86 -33.45
N ILE A 362 -3.23 5.64 -33.94
CA ILE A 362 -4.65 5.29 -33.85
C ILE A 362 -5.04 4.21 -34.89
N GLN A 363 -4.44 4.23 -36.09
CA GLN A 363 -4.64 3.18 -37.10
C GLN A 363 -4.02 1.84 -36.66
N GLU A 364 -2.88 1.90 -35.96
CA GLU A 364 -2.23 0.72 -35.36
C GLU A 364 -3.00 0.20 -34.14
N LEU A 365 -3.58 1.08 -33.30
CA LEU A 365 -4.38 0.69 -32.14
C LEU A 365 -5.77 0.15 -32.51
N LEU A 366 -6.34 0.55 -33.65
CA LEU A 366 -7.64 0.10 -34.16
C LEU A 366 -7.53 -1.09 -35.14
N GLY A 367 -6.31 -1.53 -35.47
CA GLY A 367 -6.08 -2.74 -36.26
C GLY A 367 -6.56 -2.69 -37.72
N VAL A 368 -6.66 -1.50 -38.31
CA VAL A 368 -7.06 -1.36 -39.72
C VAL A 368 -5.80 -1.18 -40.57
N GLN A 369 -5.36 -2.24 -41.24
CA GLN A 369 -4.26 -2.15 -42.20
C GLN A 369 -4.65 -1.23 -43.37
N PRO A 370 -3.72 -0.39 -43.88
CA PRO A 370 -3.94 0.31 -45.12
C PRO A 370 -4.06 -0.73 -46.24
N GLN A 371 -5.17 -0.70 -46.97
CA GLN A 371 -5.29 -1.45 -48.22
C GLN A 371 -4.16 -0.99 -49.15
N SER A 372 -3.15 -1.84 -49.30
CA SER A 372 -2.20 -1.77 -50.39
C SER A 372 -2.99 -1.91 -51.68
N ASN A 373 -3.22 -0.79 -52.37
CA ASN A 373 -3.53 -0.84 -53.79
C ASN A 373 -2.32 -1.42 -54.51
N GLU A 374 -2.32 -2.75 -54.66
CA GLU A 374 -1.58 -3.43 -55.71
C GLU A 374 -2.15 -2.96 -57.05
N SER A 375 -1.55 -1.94 -57.63
CA SER A 375 -1.54 -1.81 -59.08
C SER A 375 -0.54 -2.83 -59.62
N ASN A 376 -1.06 -4.00 -60.00
CA ASN A 376 -0.41 -4.93 -60.92
C ASN A 376 0.07 -4.19 -62.18
N ASN A 377 1.34 -4.45 -62.53
CA ASN A 377 1.93 -4.51 -63.88
C ASN A 377 3.44 -4.74 -63.61
N TRP A 378 4.01 -5.94 -63.75
CA TRP A 378 3.87 -6.93 -64.82
C TRP A 378 4.11 -8.35 -64.31
#